data_AF-A0A358EMQ3-F1
#
_entry.id   AF-A0A358EMQ3-F1
#
_cell.length_a   1.000
_cell.length_b   1.000
_cell.length_c   1.000
_cell.angle_alpha   90.00
_cell.angle_beta   90.00
_cell.angle_gamma   90.00
#
_symmetry.space_group_name_H-M   'P 1'
#
loop_
_entity.id
_entity.type
_entity.pdbx_description
1 polymer ?
#
loop_
_entity_poly.entity_id
_entity_poly.type
_entity_poly.pdbx_seq_one_letter_code
_entity_poly.pdbx_strand_id
1 'polypeptide(L)'
;MAKPTSKLINALRQTARRLRSGAAYQWGHLGSCNCGHLAQTLTNYSKGEIHTAALARHGDWGEVSEEYCPNSGKKIDEIIETMLNAGLNIEDIEFLENLSDPKVLSRMKVNTLGLRHNVKLDVITYMEEWSNVLESQLPLISKSKVKNDEKHPAKKALPGNIPQHTQAQRTLVQ
;
A
#
# COMPACT_ATOMS: atom_id res chain seq x y z
N MET A 1 -16.79 4.84 2.40
CA MET A 1 -15.77 3.88 2.89
C MET A 1 -15.34 2.94 1.79
N ALA A 2 -14.04 2.92 1.60
CA ALA A 2 -13.30 2.15 0.61
C ALA A 2 -13.58 0.65 0.66
N LYS A 3 -13.49 0.03 -0.52
CA LYS A 3 -13.49 -1.42 -0.70
C LYS A 3 -12.19 -1.98 -0.13
N PRO A 4 -12.23 -2.98 0.78
CA PRO A 4 -11.02 -3.58 1.31
C PRO A 4 -10.32 -4.40 0.22
N THR A 5 -9.13 -3.95 -0.19
CA THR A 5 -8.26 -4.68 -1.11
C THR A 5 -6.84 -4.74 -0.56
N SER A 6 -6.12 -5.83 -0.83
CA SER A 6 -4.70 -5.94 -0.44
C SER A 6 -3.85 -4.83 -1.07
N LYS A 7 -4.21 -4.36 -2.27
CA LYS A 7 -3.53 -3.27 -2.96
C LYS A 7 -3.62 -1.96 -2.16
N LEU A 8 -4.83 -1.54 -1.79
CA LEU A 8 -5.05 -0.32 -1.03
C LEU A 8 -4.45 -0.39 0.37
N ILE A 9 -4.64 -1.52 1.07
CA ILE A 9 -4.06 -1.74 2.41
C ILE A 9 -2.53 -1.61 2.37
N ASN A 10 -1.88 -2.25 1.41
CA ASN A 10 -0.42 -2.18 1.26
C ASN A 10 0.04 -0.76 0.88
N ALA A 11 -0.70 -0.07 0.02
CA ALA A 11 -0.39 1.30 -0.38
C ALA A 11 -0.49 2.28 0.80
N LEU A 12 -1.55 2.20 1.63
CA LEU A 12 -1.68 3.01 2.85
C LEU A 12 -0.50 2.78 3.80
N ARG A 13 -0.16 1.51 4.08
CA ARG A 13 0.97 1.15 4.95
C ARG A 13 2.32 1.58 4.41
N GLN A 14 2.54 1.43 3.10
CA GLN A 14 3.75 1.90 2.45
C GLN A 14 3.85 3.43 2.50
N THR A 15 2.76 4.14 2.28
CA THR A 15 2.70 5.61 2.35
C THR A 15 3.04 6.10 3.76
N ALA A 16 2.40 5.53 4.79
CA ALA A 16 2.68 5.83 6.18
C ALA A 16 4.16 5.58 6.55
N ARG A 17 4.74 4.45 6.10
CA ARG A 17 6.16 4.15 6.30
C ARG A 17 7.07 5.18 5.63
N ARG A 18 6.80 5.56 4.37
CA ARG A 18 7.58 6.59 3.64
C ARG A 18 7.57 7.93 4.38
N LEU A 19 6.39 8.37 4.85
CA LEU A 19 6.24 9.61 5.62
C LEU A 19 7.01 9.56 6.95
N ARG A 20 6.95 8.42 7.66
CA ARG A 20 7.71 8.21 8.90
C ARG A 20 9.22 8.21 8.67
N SER A 21 9.68 7.65 7.55
CA SER A 21 11.10 7.63 7.16
C SER A 21 11.63 8.97 6.62
N GLY A 22 10.85 10.05 6.71
CA GLY A 22 11.33 11.40 6.41
C GLY A 22 10.95 11.94 5.03
N ALA A 23 10.00 11.33 4.32
CA ALA A 23 9.49 11.94 3.09
C ALA A 23 8.98 13.37 3.37
N ALA A 24 9.31 14.29 2.45
CA ALA A 24 8.87 15.68 2.55
C ALA A 24 7.34 15.75 2.47
N TYR A 25 6.74 16.44 3.42
CA TYR A 25 5.31 16.62 3.55
C TYR A 25 4.99 18.10 3.55
N GLN A 26 4.01 18.50 2.74
CA GLN A 26 3.58 19.88 2.64
C GLN A 26 2.09 19.92 2.33
N TRP A 27 1.32 20.38 3.31
CA TRP A 27 -0.08 20.73 3.08
C TRP A 27 -0.21 21.86 2.05
N GLY A 28 -1.23 21.80 1.20
CA GLY A 28 -1.44 22.74 0.08
C GLY A 28 -0.60 22.47 -1.18
N HIS A 29 0.39 21.57 -1.13
CA HIS A 29 1.05 21.07 -2.34
C HIS A 29 0.40 19.74 -2.75
N LEU A 30 -0.43 19.74 -3.80
CA LEU A 30 -1.27 18.59 -4.21
C LEU A 30 -0.48 17.28 -4.44
N GLY A 31 0.80 17.35 -4.79
CA GLY A 31 1.66 16.17 -4.88
C GLY A 31 2.34 15.71 -3.59
N SER A 32 2.28 16.47 -2.50
CA SER A 32 3.01 16.20 -1.23
C SER A 32 2.13 16.32 0.03
N CYS A 33 0.81 16.47 -0.14
CA CYS A 33 -0.19 16.40 0.92
C CYS A 33 -0.66 14.95 1.15
N ASN A 34 -1.77 14.77 1.86
CA ASN A 34 -2.28 13.48 2.32
C ASN A 34 -2.58 12.55 1.14
N CYS A 35 -3.51 12.96 0.27
CA CYS A 35 -3.87 12.25 -0.95
C CYS A 35 -2.70 12.20 -1.95
N GLY A 36 -1.93 13.29 -2.06
CA GLY A 36 -0.76 13.34 -2.94
C GLY A 36 0.27 12.25 -2.64
N HIS A 37 0.55 11.97 -1.36
CA HIS A 37 1.46 10.89 -0.96
C HIS A 37 0.91 9.50 -1.27
N LEU A 38 -0.39 9.28 -1.06
CA LEU A 38 -1.02 8.01 -1.44
C LEU A 38 -0.99 7.82 -2.96
N ALA A 39 -1.28 8.86 -3.72
CA ALA A 39 -1.19 8.87 -5.17
C ALA A 39 0.22 8.51 -5.65
N GLN A 40 1.27 9.10 -5.09
CA GLN A 40 2.67 8.73 -5.39
C GLN A 40 2.91 7.22 -5.19
N THR A 41 2.40 6.64 -4.09
CA THR A 41 2.58 5.20 -3.81
C THR A 41 1.82 4.32 -4.80
N LEU A 42 0.64 4.74 -5.25
CA LEU A 42 -0.21 3.94 -6.15
C LEU A 42 0.20 4.03 -7.62
N THR A 43 0.70 5.19 -8.06
CA THR A 43 1.05 5.45 -9.47
C THR A 43 2.55 5.35 -9.75
N ASN A 44 3.39 5.46 -8.72
CA ASN A 44 4.84 5.70 -8.81
C ASN A 44 5.22 7.05 -9.48
N TYR A 45 4.27 7.96 -9.67
CA TYR A 45 4.58 9.32 -10.12
C TYR A 45 5.24 10.13 -9.02
N SER A 46 6.10 11.05 -9.42
CA SER A 46 6.72 12.01 -8.52
C SER A 46 5.69 13.01 -7.99
N LYS A 47 6.02 13.66 -6.87
CA LYS A 47 5.23 14.78 -6.35
C LYS A 47 5.03 15.91 -7.38
N GLY A 48 5.99 16.12 -8.28
CA GLY A 48 5.92 17.16 -9.29
C GLY A 48 4.90 16.82 -10.38
N GLU A 49 4.95 15.59 -10.90
CA GLU A 49 3.99 15.10 -11.88
C GLU A 49 2.55 15.14 -11.36
N ILE A 50 2.34 14.69 -10.11
CA ILE A 50 1.01 14.70 -9.48
C ILE A 50 0.53 16.14 -9.26
N HIS A 51 1.39 17.02 -8.76
CA HIS A 51 1.00 18.41 -8.52
C HIS A 51 0.63 19.11 -9.84
N THR A 52 1.47 18.98 -10.88
CA THR A 52 1.20 19.55 -12.21
C THR A 52 -0.10 19.01 -12.80
N ALA A 53 -0.37 17.71 -12.66
CA ALA A 53 -1.64 17.13 -13.12
C ALA A 53 -2.83 17.73 -12.37
N ALA A 54 -2.74 17.85 -11.04
CA ALA A 54 -3.82 18.34 -10.20
C ALA A 54 -4.12 19.84 -10.38
N LEU A 55 -3.14 20.64 -10.82
CA LEU A 55 -3.34 22.06 -11.18
C LEU A 55 -4.30 22.27 -12.38
N ALA A 56 -4.72 21.21 -13.07
CA ALA A 56 -5.78 21.28 -14.08
C ALA A 56 -7.18 21.54 -13.48
N ARG A 57 -7.28 21.58 -12.14
CA ARG A 57 -8.47 21.86 -11.33
C ARG A 57 -8.11 22.80 -10.19
N HIS A 58 -9.13 23.41 -9.60
CA HIS A 58 -8.97 24.23 -8.41
C HIS A 58 -9.21 23.41 -7.15
N GLY A 59 -8.65 23.88 -6.03
CA GLY A 59 -8.96 23.32 -4.73
C GLY A 59 -7.99 22.26 -4.22
N ASP A 60 -8.40 21.61 -3.15
CA ASP A 60 -7.72 20.46 -2.56
C ASP A 60 -8.18 19.13 -3.19
N TRP A 61 -7.71 18.00 -2.66
CA TRP A 61 -8.07 16.70 -3.25
C TRP A 61 -9.55 16.34 -3.15
N GLY A 62 -10.30 16.87 -2.18
CA GLY A 62 -11.76 16.72 -2.13
C GLY A 62 -12.37 17.32 -3.39
N GLU A 63 -12.16 18.62 -3.60
CA GLU A 63 -12.66 19.37 -4.76
C GLU A 63 -12.15 18.80 -6.11
N VAL A 64 -10.85 18.49 -6.18
CA VAL A 64 -10.23 17.91 -7.38
C VAL A 64 -10.85 16.56 -7.75
N SER A 65 -11.24 15.75 -6.77
CA SER A 65 -11.82 14.43 -6.99
C SER A 65 -13.29 14.46 -7.39
N GLU A 66 -14.07 15.42 -6.88
CA GLU A 66 -15.48 15.59 -7.24
C GLU A 66 -15.68 15.86 -8.74
N GLU A 67 -14.75 16.56 -9.36
CA GLU A 67 -14.76 16.84 -10.79
C GLU A 67 -14.30 15.66 -11.67
N TYR A 68 -14.04 14.47 -11.09
CA TYR A 68 -13.54 13.31 -11.82
C TYR A 68 -14.39 12.95 -13.05
N CYS A 69 -13.73 12.83 -14.20
CA CYS A 69 -14.36 12.44 -15.45
C CYS A 69 -13.46 11.46 -16.22
N PRO A 70 -13.84 10.17 -16.34
CA PRO A 70 -13.00 9.15 -16.97
C PRO A 70 -12.70 9.42 -18.47
N ASN A 71 -13.52 10.24 -19.12
CA ASN A 71 -13.42 10.52 -20.56
C ASN A 71 -12.76 11.88 -20.88
N SER A 72 -12.22 12.59 -19.88
CA SER A 72 -11.67 13.94 -20.08
C SER A 72 -10.33 13.96 -20.83
N GLY A 73 -9.58 12.84 -20.78
CA GLY A 73 -8.20 12.76 -21.25
C GLY A 73 -7.19 13.52 -20.37
N LYS A 74 -7.59 14.04 -19.21
CA LYS A 74 -6.69 14.76 -18.29
C LYS A 74 -5.87 13.78 -17.47
N LYS A 75 -4.60 14.14 -17.22
CA LYS A 75 -3.69 13.33 -16.39
C LYS A 75 -4.18 13.11 -14.96
N ILE A 76 -4.88 14.10 -14.39
CA ILE A 76 -5.44 13.98 -13.03
C ILE A 76 -6.51 12.90 -12.95
N ASP A 77 -7.31 12.73 -14.00
CA ASP A 77 -8.35 11.70 -14.01
C ASP A 77 -7.74 10.30 -14.09
N GLU A 78 -6.63 10.10 -14.81
CA GLU A 78 -5.88 8.82 -14.76
C GLU A 78 -5.35 8.49 -13.35
N ILE A 79 -4.92 9.51 -12.61
CA ILE A 79 -4.43 9.36 -11.23
C ILE A 79 -5.58 9.00 -10.29
N ILE A 80 -6.71 9.73 -10.37
CA ILE A 80 -7.91 9.45 -9.59
C ILE A 80 -8.44 8.06 -9.93
N GLU A 81 -8.50 7.70 -11.22
CA GLU A 81 -8.90 6.37 -11.66
C GLU A 81 -8.00 5.28 -11.06
N THR A 82 -6.70 5.50 -10.97
CA THR A 82 -5.78 4.55 -10.31
C THR A 82 -6.09 4.39 -8.81
N MET A 83 -6.47 5.47 -8.13
CA MET A 83 -6.90 5.46 -6.73
C MET A 83 -8.23 4.71 -6.55
N LEU A 84 -9.20 4.96 -7.43
CA LEU A 84 -10.49 4.27 -7.44
C LEU A 84 -10.32 2.77 -7.71
N ASN A 85 -9.51 2.40 -8.70
CA ASN A 85 -9.18 1.02 -9.03
C ASN A 85 -8.41 0.30 -7.91
N ALA A 86 -7.74 1.04 -7.02
CA ALA A 86 -7.15 0.45 -5.82
C ALA A 86 -8.20 0.07 -4.77
N GLY A 87 -9.37 0.71 -4.78
CA GLY A 87 -10.48 0.39 -3.88
C GLY A 87 -11.11 1.62 -3.21
N LEU A 88 -10.57 2.82 -3.43
CA LEU A 88 -11.20 4.05 -2.95
C LEU A 88 -12.48 4.36 -3.76
N ASN A 89 -13.39 5.10 -3.16
CA ASN A 89 -14.40 5.88 -3.87
C ASN A 89 -14.03 7.38 -3.80
N ILE A 90 -14.82 8.26 -4.43
CA ILE A 90 -14.57 9.71 -4.43
C ILE A 90 -14.62 10.30 -3.01
N GLU A 91 -15.62 9.93 -2.22
CA GLU A 91 -15.78 10.38 -0.82
C GLU A 91 -14.58 9.99 0.06
N ASP A 92 -13.97 8.83 -0.18
CA ASP A 92 -12.78 8.39 0.56
C ASP A 92 -11.56 9.29 0.27
N ILE A 93 -11.49 9.93 -0.91
CA ILE A 93 -10.41 10.88 -1.21
C ILE A 93 -10.58 12.14 -0.35
N GLU A 94 -11.80 12.64 -0.21
CA GLU A 94 -12.11 13.76 0.69
C GLU A 94 -11.81 13.40 2.16
N PHE A 95 -12.21 12.19 2.60
CA PHE A 95 -11.91 11.72 3.94
C PHE A 95 -10.42 11.60 4.22
N LEU A 96 -9.62 11.19 3.23
CA LEU A 96 -8.17 11.17 3.38
C LEU A 96 -7.57 12.57 3.44
N GLU A 97 -8.09 13.50 2.64
CA GLU A 97 -7.64 14.89 2.64
C GLU A 97 -7.89 15.52 4.02
N ASN A 98 -9.04 15.25 4.62
CA ASN A 98 -9.46 15.86 5.89
C ASN A 98 -9.22 15.01 7.15
N LEU A 99 -8.71 13.77 7.01
CA LEU A 99 -8.57 12.78 8.09
C LEU A 99 -9.90 12.48 8.82
N SER A 100 -10.99 12.29 8.07
CA SER A 100 -12.36 12.40 8.62
C SER A 100 -13.27 11.18 8.47
N ASP A 101 -12.84 10.09 7.82
CA ASP A 101 -13.67 8.86 7.73
C ASP A 101 -14.13 8.40 9.14
N PRO A 102 -15.45 8.34 9.39
CA PRO A 102 -15.98 8.09 10.73
C PRO A 102 -15.66 6.69 11.25
N LYS A 103 -15.51 5.69 10.37
CA LYS A 103 -15.16 4.31 10.75
C LYS A 103 -13.71 4.23 11.18
N VAL A 104 -12.81 4.97 10.51
CA VAL A 104 -11.41 5.10 10.94
C VAL A 104 -11.34 5.79 12.29
N LEU A 105 -11.98 6.97 12.42
CA LEU A 105 -11.98 7.73 13.66
C LEU A 105 -12.53 6.92 14.84
N SER A 106 -13.61 6.15 14.64
CA SER A 106 -14.20 5.32 15.71
C SER A 106 -13.26 4.25 16.29
N ARG A 107 -12.23 3.82 15.54
CA ARG A 107 -11.24 2.85 16.05
C ARG A 107 -10.04 3.51 16.72
N MET A 108 -9.81 4.79 16.46
CA MET A 108 -8.70 5.51 17.08
C MET A 108 -9.00 5.74 18.56
N LYS A 109 -8.23 5.09 19.45
CA LYS A 109 -8.32 5.27 20.92
C LYS A 109 -7.90 6.67 21.39
N VAL A 110 -7.32 7.47 20.48
CA VAL A 110 -6.88 8.84 20.73
C VAL A 110 -8.10 9.74 20.64
N ASN A 111 -8.20 10.74 21.52
CA ASN A 111 -9.22 11.77 21.49
C ASN A 111 -9.37 12.33 20.05
N THR A 112 -10.37 11.85 19.30
CA THR A 112 -10.55 12.10 17.86
C THR A 112 -10.82 13.56 17.53
N LEU A 113 -11.09 14.38 18.55
CA LEU A 113 -11.28 15.83 18.49
C LEU A 113 -10.03 16.62 18.05
N GLY A 114 -8.91 15.98 17.75
CA GLY A 114 -7.62 16.67 17.58
C GLY A 114 -6.76 16.29 16.37
N LEU A 115 -7.18 15.41 15.46
CA LEU A 115 -6.37 15.17 14.26
C LEU A 115 -6.33 16.43 13.40
N ARG A 116 -5.13 16.82 12.99
CA ARG A 116 -4.91 17.96 12.12
C ARG A 116 -4.40 17.46 10.77
N HIS A 117 -5.19 17.67 9.73
CA HIS A 117 -4.86 17.23 8.37
C HIS A 117 -3.53 17.77 7.85
N ASN A 118 -3.03 18.89 8.40
CA ASN A 118 -1.76 19.52 8.05
C ASN A 118 -0.58 19.07 8.94
N VAL A 119 -0.79 18.10 9.83
CA VAL A 119 0.25 17.54 10.69
C VAL A 119 0.60 16.15 10.21
N LYS A 120 1.82 16.01 9.66
CA LYS A 120 2.34 14.75 9.11
C LYS A 120 2.13 13.53 10.02
N LEU A 121 2.32 13.68 11.33
CA LEU A 121 2.17 12.57 12.27
C LEU A 121 0.73 12.07 12.36
N ASP A 122 -0.23 12.98 12.36
CA ASP A 122 -1.66 12.66 12.41
C ASP A 122 -2.09 11.92 11.13
N VAL A 123 -1.56 12.34 9.97
CA VAL A 123 -1.76 11.67 8.68
C VAL A 123 -1.21 10.24 8.70
N ILE A 124 0.00 10.06 9.24
CA ILE A 124 0.62 8.73 9.39
C ILE A 124 -0.27 7.83 10.24
N THR A 125 -0.67 8.29 11.43
CA THR A 125 -1.50 7.52 12.36
C THR A 125 -2.85 7.17 11.72
N TYR A 126 -3.47 8.12 11.02
CA TYR A 126 -4.73 7.91 10.33
C TYR A 126 -4.63 6.87 9.20
N MET A 127 -3.60 6.95 8.34
CA MET A 127 -3.38 5.97 7.27
C MET A 127 -3.13 4.57 7.81
N GLU A 128 -2.42 4.44 8.93
CA GLU A 128 -2.20 3.14 9.59
C GLU A 128 -3.50 2.56 10.14
N GLU A 129 -4.31 3.37 10.84
CA GLU A 129 -5.58 2.88 11.38
C GLU A 129 -6.56 2.55 10.26
N TRP A 130 -6.60 3.35 9.20
CA TRP A 130 -7.40 3.03 8.02
C TRP A 130 -6.99 1.69 7.40
N SER A 131 -5.68 1.42 7.30
CA SER A 131 -5.21 0.12 6.82
C SER A 131 -5.68 -1.04 7.70
N ASN A 132 -5.75 -0.85 9.03
CA ASN A 132 -6.24 -1.86 9.99
C ASN A 132 -7.76 -2.07 9.87
N VAL A 133 -8.52 -0.98 9.68
CA VAL A 133 -9.97 -1.02 9.43
C VAL A 133 -10.25 -1.86 8.18
N LEU A 134 -9.55 -1.59 7.07
CA LEU A 134 -9.74 -2.32 5.82
C LEU A 134 -9.28 -3.78 5.91
N GLU A 135 -8.13 -4.05 6.54
CA GLU A 135 -7.62 -5.42 6.71
C GLU A 135 -8.59 -6.27 7.54
N SER A 136 -9.22 -5.70 8.57
CA SER A 136 -10.20 -6.42 9.40
C SER A 136 -11.49 -6.83 8.66
N GLN A 137 -11.73 -6.26 7.48
CA GLN A 137 -12.88 -6.58 6.64
C GLN A 137 -12.55 -7.62 5.55
N LEU A 138 -11.27 -7.97 5.37
CA LEU A 138 -10.91 -9.04 4.45
C LEU A 138 -11.39 -10.39 5.01
N PRO A 139 -11.85 -11.31 4.14
CA PRO A 139 -12.19 -12.65 4.57
C PRO A 139 -10.96 -13.30 5.21
N LEU A 140 -11.13 -13.88 6.40
CA LEU A 140 -10.09 -14.73 6.96
C LEU A 140 -9.88 -15.90 6.01
N ILE A 141 -8.74 -15.94 5.34
CA ILE A 141 -8.29 -17.16 4.68
C ILE A 141 -8.01 -18.13 5.81
N SER A 142 -8.97 -19.03 6.05
CA SER A 142 -8.72 -20.24 6.84
C SER A 142 -7.49 -20.89 6.25
N LYS A 143 -6.41 -20.94 7.03
CA LYS A 143 -5.25 -21.78 6.73
C LYS A 143 -5.73 -23.22 6.79
N SER A 144 -6.36 -23.70 5.71
CA SER A 144 -6.66 -25.10 5.53
C SER A 144 -5.33 -25.84 5.56
N LYS A 145 -5.24 -26.80 6.48
CA LYS A 145 -4.10 -27.68 6.71
C LYS A 145 -3.49 -28.13 5.39
N VAL A 146 -2.25 -27.72 5.11
CA VAL A 146 -1.38 -28.45 4.19
C VAL A 146 -1.12 -29.80 4.86
N LYS A 147 -1.91 -30.81 4.50
CA LYS A 147 -1.56 -32.20 4.77
C LYS A 147 -0.46 -32.56 3.77
N ASN A 148 0.76 -32.70 4.28
CA ASN A 148 1.82 -33.40 3.57
C ASN A 148 1.43 -34.88 3.49
N ASP A 149 0.79 -35.28 2.39
CA ASP A 149 0.72 -36.69 2.00
C ASP A 149 1.84 -36.98 1.01
N GLU A 150 3.08 -37.04 1.51
CA GLU A 150 4.16 -37.75 0.82
C GLU A 150 3.82 -39.25 0.85
N LYS A 151 3.21 -39.75 -0.23
CA LYS A 151 3.28 -41.18 -0.55
C LYS A 151 4.39 -41.39 -1.56
N HIS A 152 5.53 -41.81 -1.02
CA HIS A 152 6.66 -42.38 -1.74
C HIS A 152 6.29 -43.78 -2.24
N PRO A 153 6.30 -44.09 -3.55
CA PRO A 153 6.41 -45.47 -3.99
C PRO A 153 7.88 -45.89 -4.12
N ALA A 154 8.15 -47.06 -3.56
CA ALA A 154 9.45 -47.70 -3.43
C ALA A 154 10.24 -47.80 -4.75
N LYS A 155 11.51 -47.39 -4.72
CA LYS A 155 12.48 -47.74 -5.77
C LYS A 155 12.99 -49.17 -5.52
N LYS A 156 12.83 -49.99 -6.55
CA LYS A 156 13.26 -51.40 -6.63
C LYS A 156 14.79 -51.47 -6.68
N ALA A 157 15.37 -52.32 -5.84
CA ALA A 157 16.80 -52.59 -5.77
C ALA A 157 17.30 -53.43 -6.96
N LEU A 158 18.51 -53.12 -7.45
CA LEU A 158 19.39 -54.03 -8.19
C LEU A 158 20.85 -53.79 -7.73
N PRO A 159 21.70 -54.83 -7.64
CA PRO A 159 22.92 -54.79 -6.84
C PRO A 159 24.21 -54.59 -7.64
N GLY A 160 25.27 -54.18 -6.93
CA GLY A 160 26.65 -54.56 -7.23
C GLY A 160 27.54 -53.47 -7.85
N ASN A 161 28.40 -52.84 -7.05
CA ASN A 161 29.83 -53.18 -6.91
C ASN A 161 30.61 -52.04 -6.26
N ILE A 162 31.39 -52.37 -5.24
CA ILE A 162 32.44 -51.57 -4.57
C ILE A 162 33.77 -52.20 -5.05
N PRO A 163 34.82 -51.44 -5.44
CA PRO A 163 35.82 -51.04 -4.44
C PRO A 163 36.45 -49.65 -4.59
N GLN A 164 36.53 -49.00 -3.43
CA GLN A 164 37.64 -48.24 -2.83
C GLN A 164 38.88 -47.95 -3.69
N HIS A 165 39.35 -46.70 -3.69
CA HIS A 165 40.75 -46.30 -3.41
C HIS A 165 40.78 -44.76 -3.18
N THR A 166 41.12 -44.25 -1.99
CA THR A 166 42.45 -43.83 -1.45
C THR A 166 43.00 -42.49 -1.99
N GLN A 167 43.51 -41.68 -1.03
CA GLN A 167 44.46 -40.55 -1.13
C GLN A 167 43.93 -39.23 -1.73
N ALA A 168 43.82 -38.16 -0.93
CA ALA A 168 44.88 -37.28 -0.43
C ALA A 168 45.51 -36.42 -1.53
N GLN A 169 45.34 -35.09 -1.45
CA GLN A 169 46.45 -34.16 -1.16
C GLN A 169 45.97 -32.71 -1.10
N ARG A 170 46.47 -32.02 -0.07
CA ARG A 170 46.59 -30.57 0.02
C ARG A 170 47.61 -30.12 -1.02
N THR A 171 47.35 -29.00 -1.70
CA THR A 171 48.43 -28.16 -2.23
C THR A 171 48.09 -26.69 -2.05
N LEU A 172 48.99 -26.03 -1.33
CA LEU A 172 49.19 -24.58 -1.15
C LEU A 172 50.15 -24.13 -2.26
N VAL A 173 49.81 -23.10 -3.06
CA VAL A 173 50.72 -22.25 -3.87
C VAL A 173 49.83 -21.07 -4.33
N GLN A 174 50.13 -19.78 -4.24
CA GLN A 174 51.22 -18.93 -3.74
C GLN A 174 50.59 -17.60 -3.34
#